data_AF-A0A941S1H1-F1
#
_entry.id   AF-A0A941S1H1-F1
#
_cell.length_a   1.000
_cell.length_b   1.000
_cell.length_c   1.000
_cell.angle_alpha   90.00
_cell.angle_beta   90.00
_cell.angle_gamma   90.00
#
_symmetry.space_group_name_H-M   'P 1'
#
loop_
_entity.id
_entity.type
_entity.pdbx_description
1 polymer ?
#
loop_
_entity_poly.entity_id
_entity_poly.type
_entity_poly.pdbx_seq_one_letter_code
_entity_poly.pdbx_strand_id
1 'polypeptide(L)' 'YSQDDLTNRLTKPGWQRTDANGATESGTLKDLATKAHADRTKHPGTIKEIETAVELELIQLQQLWHYLGLPD' A
#
# COMPACT_ATOMS: atom_id res chain seq x y z
N TYR A 1 -1.61 10.14 -8.21
CA TYR A 1 -0.56 10.54 -7.26
C TYR A 1 0.78 10.32 -7.88
N SER A 2 1.71 11.26 -7.73
CA SER A 2 3.10 11.05 -8.12
C SER A 2 3.78 10.11 -7.13
N GLN A 3 4.88 9.48 -7.56
CA GLN A 3 5.67 8.62 -6.67
C GLN A 3 6.19 9.42 -5.46
N ASP A 4 6.60 10.68 -5.67
CA ASP A 4 7.04 11.57 -4.60
C ASP A 4 5.93 11.87 -3.58
N ASP A 5 4.68 12.04 -4.01
CA ASP A 5 3.56 12.23 -3.10
C ASP A 5 3.31 11.00 -2.23
N LEU A 6 3.40 9.80 -2.80
CA LEU A 6 3.21 8.55 -2.07
C LEU A 6 4.36 8.31 -1.09
N THR A 7 5.59 8.61 -1.52
CA THR A 7 6.78 8.57 -0.66
C THR A 7 6.63 9.50 0.55
N ASN A 8 6.14 10.72 0.34
CA ASN A 8 5.88 11.67 1.42
C ASN A 8 4.79 11.18 2.40
N ARG A 9 3.92 10.26 1.97
CA ARG A 9 2.84 9.67 2.77
C ARG A 9 3.22 8.33 3.40
N LEU A 10 4.41 7.78 3.15
CA LEU A 10 4.85 6.46 3.63
C LEU A 10 4.69 6.27 5.14
N THR A 11 5.04 7.29 5.92
CA THR A 11 5.00 7.24 7.39
C THR A 11 3.74 7.84 7.97
N LYS A 12 2.85 8.38 7.14
CA LYS A 12 1.59 8.94 7.61
C LYS A 12 0.62 7.80 7.93
N PRO A 13 0.02 7.78 9.13
CA PRO A 13 -1.10 6.88 9.41
C PRO A 13 -2.33 7.32 8.61
N GLY A 14 -3.37 6.48 8.59
CA GLY A 14 -4.61 6.77 7.88
C GLY A 14 -4.77 5.98 6.58
N TRP A 15 -3.90 5.01 6.34
CA TRP A 15 -4.06 4.05 5.26
C TRP A 15 -4.79 2.82 5.74
N GLN A 16 -5.55 2.21 4.83
CA GLN A 16 -6.31 1.00 5.04
C GLN A 16 -6.06 0.04 3.88
N ARG A 17 -5.71 -1.20 4.19
CA ARG A 17 -5.60 -2.28 3.21
C ARG A 17 -6.78 -3.20 3.40
N THR A 18 -7.49 -3.51 2.32
CA THR A 18 -8.48 -4.58 2.31
C THR A 18 -7.93 -5.71 1.45
N ASP A 19 -7.80 -6.90 2.02
CA ASP A 19 -7.41 -8.10 1.28
C ASP A 19 -8.60 -8.70 0.51
N ALA A 20 -8.34 -9.73 -0.31
CA ALA A 20 -9.39 -10.39 -1.08
C ALA A 20 -10.41 -11.16 -0.22
N ASN A 21 -10.10 -11.42 1.05
CA ASN A 21 -11.00 -12.05 2.01
C ASN A 21 -11.89 -11.02 2.73
N GLY A 22 -11.75 -9.74 2.41
CA GLY A 22 -12.44 -8.63 3.07
C GLY A 22 -11.85 -8.25 4.42
N ALA A 23 -10.75 -8.89 4.85
CA ALA A 23 -10.05 -8.49 6.05
C ALA A 23 -9.41 -7.13 5.81
N THR A 24 -9.65 -6.23 6.76
CA THR A 24 -9.25 -4.84 6.61
C THR A 24 -8.28 -4.45 7.70
N GLU A 25 -7.08 -4.06 7.31
CA GLU A 25 -6.00 -3.62 8.19
C GLU A 25 -5.79 -2.12 8.04
N SER A 26 -5.44 -1.43 9.11
CA SER A 26 -5.08 0.00 9.07
C SER A 26 -3.65 0.21 9.56
N GLY A 27 -3.00 1.25 9.07
CA GLY A 27 -1.61 1.54 9.43
C GLY A 27 -1.01 2.65 8.58
N THR A 28 0.32 2.65 8.52
CA THR A 28 1.05 3.49 7.57
C THR A 28 1.08 2.85 6.19
N LEU A 29 1.24 3.66 5.14
CA LEU A 29 1.41 3.13 3.78
C LEU A 29 2.61 2.18 3.69
N LYS A 30 3.70 2.48 4.40
CA LYS A 30 4.90 1.63 4.44
C LYS A 30 4.61 0.23 4.97
N ASP A 31 3.92 0.14 6.12
CA ASP A 31 3.61 -1.15 6.75
C ASP A 31 2.67 -1.97 5.87
N LEU A 32 1.62 -1.33 5.35
CA LEU A 32 0.63 -1.98 4.51
C LEU A 32 1.22 -2.42 3.16
N ALA A 33 2.09 -1.61 2.55
CA ALA A 33 2.78 -1.98 1.32
C ALA A 33 3.74 -3.16 1.54
N THR A 34 4.43 -3.20 2.68
CA THR A 34 5.33 -4.32 3.04
C THR A 34 4.55 -5.61 3.26
N LYS A 35 3.43 -5.55 3.99
CA LYS A 35 2.53 -6.70 4.15
C LYS A 35 1.92 -7.15 2.82
N ALA A 36 1.45 -6.20 2.01
CA ALA A 36 0.90 -6.48 0.69
C ALA A 36 1.94 -7.14 -0.22
N HIS A 37 3.20 -6.77 -0.11
CA HIS A 37 4.30 -7.41 -0.80
C HIS A 37 4.49 -8.88 -0.35
N ALA A 38 4.55 -9.11 0.97
CA ALA A 38 4.69 -10.45 1.53
C ALA A 38 3.52 -11.38 1.15
N ASP A 39 2.31 -10.83 1.07
CA ASP A 39 1.09 -11.57 0.73
C ASP A 39 0.77 -11.58 -0.77
N ARG A 40 1.60 -10.94 -1.62
CA ARG A 40 1.35 -10.74 -3.06
C ARG A 40 1.03 -12.04 -3.80
N THR A 41 1.61 -13.15 -3.37
CA THR A 41 1.41 -14.48 -3.97
C THR A 41 0.08 -15.11 -3.59
N LYS A 42 -0.57 -14.67 -2.51
CA LYS A 42 -1.84 -15.22 -2.05
C LYS A 42 -3.02 -14.37 -2.49
N HIS A 43 -3.00 -13.06 -2.21
CA HIS A 43 -4.10 -12.16 -2.54
C HIS A 43 -3.62 -10.71 -2.70
N PRO A 44 -3.67 -10.11 -3.92
CA PRO A 44 -3.45 -8.68 -4.07
C PRO A 44 -4.61 -7.93 -3.41
N GLY A 45 -4.31 -7.17 -2.36
CA GLY A 45 -5.28 -6.29 -1.70
C GLY A 45 -5.28 -4.90 -2.31
N THR A 46 -6.33 -4.12 -2.03
CA THR A 46 -6.38 -2.68 -2.34
C THR A 46 -5.94 -1.89 -1.13
N ILE A 47 -5.05 -0.91 -1.33
CA ILE A 47 -4.64 0.02 -0.28
C ILE A 47 -5.28 1.37 -0.56
N LYS A 48 -5.95 1.95 0.43
CA LYS A 48 -6.63 3.24 0.34
C LYS A 48 -6.26 4.20 1.45
N GLU A 49 -6.21 5.48 1.16
CA GLU A 49 -6.04 6.55 2.14
C GLU A 49 -7.41 7.03 2.60
N ILE A 50 -7.69 6.88 3.89
CA ILE A 50 -9.01 7.16 4.47
C ILE A 50 -9.33 8.66 4.41
N GLU A 51 -8.34 9.53 4.61
CA GLU A 51 -8.54 10.98 4.69
C GLU A 51 -8.81 11.63 3.33
N THR A 52 -8.24 11.07 2.26
CA THR A 52 -8.25 11.69 0.92
C THR A 52 -9.00 10.86 -0.12
N ALA A 53 -9.61 9.73 0.27
CA ALA A 53 -10.29 8.78 -0.63
C ALA A 53 -9.43 8.38 -1.84
N VAL A 54 -8.15 8.10 -1.57
CA VAL A 54 -7.18 7.70 -2.60
C VAL A 54 -7.08 6.20 -2.59
N GLU A 55 -7.07 5.57 -3.75
CA GLU A 55 -6.83 4.13 -3.89
C GLU A 55 -5.54 3.89 -4.66
N LEU A 56 -4.77 2.88 -4.26
CA LEU A 56 -3.54 2.47 -4.90
C LEU A 56 -3.72 1.15 -5.65
N GLU A 57 -3.41 1.23 -6.93
CA GLU A 57 -3.38 0.09 -7.84
C GLU A 57 -2.05 -0.67 -7.74
N LEU A 58 -2.03 -1.90 -8.23
CA LEU A 58 -0.86 -2.79 -8.18
C LEU A 58 0.40 -2.14 -8.80
N ILE A 59 0.24 -1.38 -9.89
CA ILE A 59 1.35 -0.69 -10.57
C ILE A 59 1.98 0.37 -9.65
N GLN A 60 1.17 1.13 -8.93
CA GLN A 60 1.65 2.15 -7.99
C GLN A 60 2.32 1.49 -6.78
N LEU A 61 1.79 0.36 -6.31
CA LEU A 61 2.40 -0.43 -5.24
C LEU A 61 3.74 -1.03 -5.66
N GLN A 62 3.90 -1.51 -6.90
CA GLN A 62 5.18 -2.01 -7.42
C GLN A 62 6.26 -0.93 -7.41
N GLN A 63 5.94 0.28 -7.87
CA GLN A 63 6.86 1.41 -7.80
C GLN A 63 7.25 1.75 -6.36
N LEU A 64 6.27 1.67 -5.44
CA LEU A 64 6.50 1.90 -4.02
C LEU A 64 7.38 0.82 -3.39
N TRP A 65 7.19 -0.45 -3.76
CA TRP A 65 8.05 -1.56 -3.32
C TRP A 65 9.49 -1.38 -3.77
N HIS A 66 9.68 -1.04 -5.04
CA HIS A 66 11.00 -0.75 -5.58
C HIS A 66 11.68 0.38 -4.79
N TYR A 67 10.93 1.45 -4.48
CA TYR A 67 11.44 2.55 -3.66
C TYR A 67 11.79 2.12 -2.22
N LEU A 68 11.01 1.22 -1.64
CA LEU A 68 11.27 0.66 -0.31
C LEU A 68 12.40 -0.38 -0.28
N GLY A 69 12.96 -0.75 -1.44
CA GLY A 69 13.96 -1.81 -1.55
C GLY A 69 13.39 -3.22 -1.31
N LEU A 70 12.08 -3.39 -1.48
CA LEU A 70 11.45 -4.71 -1.47
C LEU A 70 11.69 -5.40 -2.82
N PRO A 71 12.10 -6.68 -2.84
CA PRO A 71 12.39 -7.40 -4.07
C PRO A 71 11.15 -7.52 -4.98
N ASP A 72 11.31 -7.58 -6.29
CA ASP A 72 10.20 -7.70 -7.26
C ASP A 72 9.67 -9.13 -7.45
#